data_AF-A0A1X2ZQ61-F1
#
_entry.id   AF-A0A1X2ZQ61-F1
#
_cell.length_a   1.000
_cell.length_b   1.000
_cell.length_c   1.000
_cell.angle_alpha   90.00
_cell.angle_beta   90.00
_cell.angle_gamma   90.00
#
_symmetry.space_group_name_H-M   'P 1'
#
loop_
_entity.id
_entity.type
_entity.pdbx_description
1 polymer ?
#
loop_
_entity_poly.entity_id
_entity_poly.type
_entity_poly.pdbx_seq_one_letter_code
_entity_poly.pdbx_strand_id
1 'polypeptide(L)' 'MGDKWPLQHRHVLGQAIRIRSPYVDALSVTQVLALRSLRKKVDKEELTHGQKENYTYLILCTVSGVAAGLQNTG' A
#
# COMPACT_ATOMS: atom_id res chain seq x y z
N MET A 1 -20.76 24.85 -2.08
CA MET A 1 -20.58 24.95 -0.63
C MET A 1 -20.86 23.58 -0.04
N GLY A 2 -19.91 22.74 0.34
CA GLY A 2 -18.47 22.92 0.46
C GLY A 2 -18.04 22.05 1.65
N ASP A 3 -18.03 20.73 1.47
CA ASP A 3 -17.64 19.83 2.54
C ASP A 3 -16.20 20.13 2.96
N LYS A 4 -15.96 20.28 4.27
CA LYS A 4 -14.61 20.58 4.78
C LYS A 4 -13.68 19.38 4.63
N TRP A 5 -14.22 18.16 4.60
CA TRP A 5 -13.49 16.93 4.32
C TRP A 5 -14.43 15.85 3.76
N PRO A 6 -13.91 14.86 3.02
CA PRO A 6 -14.70 13.74 2.53
C PRO A 6 -15.46 13.04 3.66
N LEU A 7 -16.71 12.68 3.40
CA LEU A 7 -17.57 11.93 4.33
C LEU A 7 -17.86 12.64 5.66
N GLN A 8 -17.79 13.98 5.71
CA GLN A 8 -18.08 14.74 6.95
C GLN A 8 -19.48 14.48 7.53
N HIS A 9 -20.45 14.13 6.67
CA HIS A 9 -21.83 13.80 7.06
C HIS A 9 -22.09 12.29 7.21
N ARG A 10 -21.09 11.45 7.00
CA ARG A 10 -21.19 9.98 7.07
C ARG A 10 -20.28 9.47 8.17
N HIS A 11 -20.63 9.76 9.41
CA HIS A 11 -19.76 9.55 10.58
C HIS A 11 -19.26 8.10 10.72
N VAL A 12 -20.13 7.10 10.54
CA VAL A 12 -19.74 5.68 10.65
C VAL A 12 -18.77 5.28 9.55
N LEU A 13 -19.11 5.55 8.28
CA LEU A 13 -18.28 5.19 7.14
C LEU A 13 -16.95 5.96 7.14
N GLY A 14 -16.99 7.26 7.40
CA GLY A 14 -15.81 8.09 7.51
C GLY A 14 -14.88 7.64 8.64
N GLN A 15 -15.43 7.19 9.77
CA GLN A 15 -14.63 6.67 10.88
C GLN A 15 -13.99 5.32 10.54
N ALA A 16 -14.75 4.41 9.94
CA ALA A 16 -14.23 3.12 9.50
C ALA A 16 -13.06 3.29 8.51
N ILE A 17 -13.16 4.23 7.57
CA ILE A 17 -12.07 4.55 6.63
C ILE A 17 -10.88 5.16 7.36
N ARG A 18 -11.07 6.14 8.25
CA ARG A 18 -9.96 6.75 9.01
C ARG A 18 -9.20 5.77 9.88
N ILE A 19 -9.87 4.78 10.46
CA ILE A 19 -9.22 3.75 11.31
C ILE A 19 -8.29 2.86 10.48
N ARG A 20 -8.65 2.55 9.24
CA ARG A 20 -7.85 1.66 8.37
C ARG A 20 -6.79 2.40 7.53
N SER A 21 -6.96 3.70 7.27
CA SER A 21 -6.04 4.51 6.45
C SER A 21 -4.56 4.38 6.87
N PRO A 22 -4.16 4.49 8.15
CA PRO A 22 -2.76 4.43 8.52
C PRO A 22 -2.06 3.11 8.12
N TYR A 23 -2.79 1.99 8.15
CA TYR A 23 -2.25 0.69 7.75
C TYR A 23 -2.13 0.56 6.24
N VAL A 24 -3.12 1.08 5.49
CA VAL A 24 -3.06 1.15 4.03
C VAL A 24 -1.89 2.04 3.59
N ASP A 25 -1.65 3.16 4.27
CA ASP A 25 -0.55 4.07 3.99
C ASP A 25 0.81 3.40 4.23
N ALA A 26 0.98 2.72 5.37
CA ALA A 26 2.21 1.99 5.69
C ALA A 26 2.52 0.88 4.67
N LEU A 27 1.50 0.11 4.28
CA LEU A 27 1.65 -0.93 3.25
C LEU A 27 1.96 -0.32 1.88
N SER A 28 1.35 0.81 1.53
CA SER A 28 1.59 1.52 0.27
C SER A 28 3.02 2.03 0.17
N VAL A 29 3.56 2.63 1.24
CA VAL A 29 4.97 3.05 1.30
C VAL A 29 5.90 1.85 1.19
N THR A 30 5.60 0.77 1.91
CA THR A 30 6.39 -0.48 1.85
C THR A 30 6.43 -1.06 0.43
N GLN A 31 5.28 -1.08 -0.26
CA GLN A 31 5.17 -1.54 -1.64
C GLN A 31 6.04 -0.70 -2.59
N VAL A 32 6.00 0.63 -2.44
CA VAL A 32 6.82 1.53 -3.27
C VAL A 32 8.32 1.28 -3.04
N LEU A 33 8.74 1.09 -1.79
CA LEU A 33 10.13 0.78 -1.47
C LEU A 33 10.56 -0.57 -2.04
N ALA A 34 9.73 -1.61 -1.91
CA ALA A 34 10.00 -2.94 -2.45
C ALA A 34 10.07 -2.93 -3.98
N LEU A 35 9.13 -2.26 -4.65
CA LEU A 35 9.14 -2.07 -6.10
C LEU A 35 10.36 -1.27 -6.56
N ARG A 36 10.78 -0.25 -5.82
CA ARG A 36 11.97 0.52 -6.12
C ARG A 36 13.22 -0.36 -6.06
N SER A 37 13.35 -1.20 -5.03
CA SER A 37 14.47 -2.15 -4.90
C SER A 37 14.47 -3.20 -6.01
N LEU A 38 13.31 -3.71 -6.41
CA LEU A 38 13.19 -4.70 -7.47
C LEU A 38 13.44 -4.12 -8.88
N ARG A 39 13.00 -2.87 -9.12
CA ARG A 39 13.10 -2.19 -10.43
C ARG A 39 14.43 -1.48 -10.65
N LYS A 40 15.09 -1.00 -9.58
CA LYS A 40 16.49 -0.62 -9.69
C LYS A 40 17.23 -1.90 -10.07
N LYS A 41 17.72 -1.97 -11.31
CA LYS A 41 18.94 -2.75 -11.58
C LYS A 41 19.96 -2.16 -10.62
N VAL A 42 20.13 -2.84 -9.49
CA VAL A 42 20.96 -2.46 -8.35
C VAL A 42 22.23 -1.85 -8.90
N ASP A 43 22.62 -0.71 -8.37
CA ASP A 43 23.57 0.25 -8.93
C ASP A 43 25.01 -0.27 -9.18
N LYS A 44 25.23 -1.60 -9.23
CA LYS A 44 26.26 -2.37 -9.97
C LYS A 44 26.19 -3.90 -9.75
N GLU A 45 25.34 -4.42 -8.85
CA GLU A 45 25.26 -5.86 -8.49
C GLU A 45 23.84 -6.42 -8.59
N GLU A 46 23.58 -7.34 -9.52
CA GLU A 46 22.24 -7.90 -9.67
C GLU A 46 21.72 -8.59 -8.38
N LEU A 47 20.47 -8.33 -7.98
CA LEU A 47 19.85 -9.03 -6.85
C LEU A 47 19.94 -10.54 -7.04
N THR A 48 20.28 -11.26 -5.98
CA THR A 48 20.24 -12.73 -6.00
C THR A 48 18.82 -13.22 -6.23
N HIS A 49 18.67 -14.46 -6.70
CA HIS A 49 17.35 -15.06 -6.92
C HIS A 49 16.48 -15.00 -5.66
N GLY A 50 17.02 -15.40 -4.50
CA GLY A 50 16.28 -15.34 -3.23
C GLY A 50 15.89 -13.93 -2.78
N GLN A 51 16.70 -12.91 -3.08
CA GLN A 51 16.32 -11.52 -2.80
C GLN A 51 15.17 -11.06 -3.71
N LYS A 52 15.19 -11.43 -5.00
CA LYS A 52 14.09 -11.14 -5.93
C LYS A 52 12.79 -11.82 -5.48
N GLU A 53 12.87 -13.07 -5.04
CA GLU A 53 11.73 -13.81 -4.47
C GLU A 53 11.18 -13.13 -3.20
N ASN A 54 12.04 -12.74 -2.27
CA ASN A 54 11.62 -12.05 -1.04
C ASN A 54 10.92 -10.71 -1.33
N TYR A 55 11.45 -9.91 -2.26
CA TYR A 55 10.78 -8.66 -2.65
C TYR A 55 9.45 -8.93 -3.38
N THR A 56 9.38 -9.98 -4.19
CA THR A 56 8.14 -10.39 -4.88
C THR A 56 7.08 -10.82 -3.86
N TYR A 57 7.47 -11.61 -2.87
CA TYR A 57 6.61 -12.01 -1.77
C TYR A 57 6.13 -10.80 -0.96
N LEU A 58 7.03 -9.88 -0.60
CA LEU A 58 6.68 -8.65 0.12
C LEU A 58 5.68 -7.80 -0.68
N ILE A 59 5.87 -7.65 -2.00
CA ILE A 59 4.93 -6.93 -2.87
C ILE A 59 3.57 -7.64 -2.89
N LEU A 60 3.52 -8.96 -2.96
CA LEU A 60 2.27 -9.71 -2.92
C LEU A 60 1.53 -9.46 -1.58
N CYS A 61 2.24 -9.51 -0.45
CA CYS A 61 1.68 -9.18 0.86
C CYS A 61 1.11 -7.77 0.91
N THR A 62 1.82 -6.76 0.38
CA THR A 62 1.35 -5.37 0.40
C THR A 62 0.16 -5.17 -0.54
N VAL A 63 0.14 -5.77 -1.73
CA VAL A 63 -0.99 -5.68 -2.66
C VAL A 63 -2.25 -6.29 -2.03
N SER A 64 -2.14 -7.49 -1.45
CA SER A 64 -3.25 -8.14 -0.77
C SER A 64 -3.75 -7.33 0.43
N GLY A 65 -2.84 -6.78 1.25
CA GLY A 65 -3.21 -5.97 2.40
C GLY A 65 -3.85 -4.63 2.03
N VAL A 66 -3.34 -3.93 1.01
CA VAL A 66 -3.94 -2.69 0.50
C VAL A 66 -5.33 -2.97 -0.08
N ALA A 67 -5.49 -4.04 -0.88
CA ALA A 67 -6.79 -4.42 -1.42
C ALA A 67 -7.81 -4.72 -0.31
N ALA A 68 -7.40 -5.45 0.73
CA ALA A 68 -8.25 -5.74 1.89
C ALA A 68 -8.65 -4.46 2.66
N GLY A 69 -7.74 -3.49 2.78
CA GLY A 69 -8.00 -2.22 3.44
C GLY A 69 -8.88 -1.27 2.64
N LEU A 70 -8.73 -1.23 1.32
CA LEU A 70 -9.53 -0.38 0.43
C LEU A 70 -10.94 -0.92 0.22
N GLN A 71 -11.07 -2.25 0.10
CA GLN A 71 -12.33 -2.95 -0.20
C GLN A 71 -12.89 -2.52 -1.56
N ASN A 72 -14.21 -2.31 -1.66
CA ASN A 72 -14.86 -1.91 -2.90
C ASN A 72 -14.48 -0.48 -3.31
N THR A 73 -13.90 -0.31 -4.49
CA THR A 73 -13.45 1.00 -5.01
C THR A 73 -14.07 1.41 -6.34
N GLY A 74 -14.81 0.50 -7.01
CA GLY A 74 -15.44 0.73 -8.32
C GLY A 74 -16.07 -0.55 -8.85
#